data_AF-A0A376VMF1-F1
#
_entry.id   AF-A0A376VMF1-F1
#
_cell.length_a   1.000
_cell.length_b   1.000
_cell.length_c   1.000
_cell.angle_alpha   90.00
_cell.angle_beta   90.00
_cell.angle_gamma   90.00
#
_symmetry.space_group_name_H-M   'P 1'
#
loop_
_entity.id
_entity.type
_entity.pdbx_description
1 polymer ?
#
loop_
_entity_poly.entity_id
_entity_poly.type
_entity_poly.pdbx_seq_one_letter_code
_entity_poly.pdbx_strand_id
1 'polypeptide(L)'
;MQAEILLTLKLQQKLFADPRRISLLKHIALSGSISQGAKDAGISYKSAWDAINEMNQLSEHILVERATGGKGGGGAVLTRYGQRLIQLYDLLAQIQQKAFDVLSDDDALPLNSLLAAISRFSLQTSARNQWFGTITARDHDDVQQHVDVLLADGKTRLKVAITAPKRRASGAG
;
A
#
# COMPACT_ATOMS: atom_id res chain seq x y z
N MET A 1 -13.28 -19.46 -3.77
CA MET A 1 -13.13 -19.49 -2.31
C MET A 1 -13.10 -18.03 -1.85
N GLN A 2 -13.95 -17.60 -0.91
CA GLN A 2 -13.89 -16.23 -0.39
C GLN A 2 -13.04 -16.24 0.87
N ALA A 3 -11.84 -15.66 0.82
CA ALA A 3 -11.02 -15.47 2.00
C ALA A 3 -11.16 -14.03 2.48
N GLU A 4 -11.31 -13.86 3.80
CA GLU A 4 -11.24 -12.57 4.45
C GLU A 4 -9.82 -12.35 4.95
N ILE A 5 -9.17 -11.28 4.47
CA ILE A 5 -7.78 -10.95 4.83
C ILE A 5 -7.78 -9.76 5.77
N LEU A 6 -7.24 -9.96 6.98
CA LEU A 6 -7.17 -8.93 8.00
C LEU A 6 -5.74 -8.41 8.14
N LEU A 7 -5.55 -7.12 7.86
CA LEU A 7 -4.26 -6.45 7.95
C LEU A 7 -3.99 -5.94 9.38
N THR A 8 -2.88 -6.35 9.98
CA THR A 8 -2.41 -5.81 11.26
C THR A 8 -1.06 -5.12 11.07
N LEU A 9 -1.00 -3.83 11.37
CA LEU A 9 0.22 -3.02 11.35
C LEU A 9 0.75 -2.85 12.77
N LYS A 10 2.05 -3.14 12.94
CA LYS A 10 2.77 -2.92 14.20
C LYS A 10 3.87 -1.87 14.01
N LEU A 11 3.99 -0.95 14.96
CA LEU A 11 5.10 -0.01 15.07
C LEU A 11 5.78 -0.24 16.42
N GLN A 12 7.11 -0.24 16.46
CA GLN A 12 7.88 -0.48 17.68
C GLN A 12 7.42 -1.77 18.41
N GLN A 13 7.11 -2.82 17.65
CA GLN A 13 6.56 -4.12 18.10
C GLN A 13 5.19 -4.05 18.81
N LYS A 14 4.56 -2.88 18.90
CA LYS A 14 3.23 -2.68 19.47
C LYS A 14 2.17 -2.59 18.38
N LEU A 15 0.92 -2.88 18.74
CA LEU A 15 -0.21 -2.76 17.84
C LEU A 15 -0.40 -1.29 17.47
N PHE A 16 -0.31 -0.97 16.17
CA PHE A 16 -0.54 0.37 15.68
C PHE A 16 -1.93 0.48 15.05
N ALA A 17 -2.18 -0.28 13.97
CA ALA A 17 -3.46 -0.27 13.26
C ALA A 17 -3.94 -1.69 12.95
N ASP A 18 -5.23 -1.92 13.15
CA ASP A 18 -5.95 -3.15 12.83
C ASP A 18 -7.35 -2.78 12.29
N PRO A 19 -8.16 -3.74 11.82
CA PRO A 19 -9.47 -3.45 11.26
C PRO A 19 -10.37 -2.65 12.22
N ARG A 20 -10.28 -2.93 13.53
CA ARG A 20 -11.09 -2.26 14.55
C ARG A 20 -10.68 -0.80 14.75
N ARG A 21 -9.38 -0.51 14.85
CA ARG A 21 -8.85 0.86 14.99
C ARG A 21 -9.10 1.70 13.74
N ILE A 22 -8.99 1.10 12.56
CA ILE A 22 -9.31 1.80 11.31
C ILE A 22 -10.81 2.08 11.20
N SER A 23 -11.66 1.13 11.59
CA SER A 23 -13.11 1.34 11.69
C SER A 23 -13.44 2.51 12.63
N LEU A 24 -12.82 2.55 13.82
CA LEU A 24 -12.95 3.69 14.74
C LEU A 24 -12.59 5.03 14.07
N LEU A 25 -11.44 5.12 13.40
CA LEU A 25 -11.04 6.37 12.74
C LEU A 25 -12.03 6.78 11.64
N LYS A 26 -12.53 5.83 10.84
CA LYS A 26 -13.55 6.09 9.81
C LYS A 26 -14.84 6.63 10.42
N HIS A 27 -15.32 6.03 11.51
CA HIS A 27 -16.53 6.50 12.19
C HIS A 27 -16.33 7.85 12.89
N ILE A 28 -15.14 8.14 13.42
CA ILE A 28 -14.81 9.49 13.91
C ILE A 28 -14.84 10.51 12.77
N ALA A 29 -14.31 10.17 11.59
CA ALA A 29 -14.36 11.04 10.42
C ALA A 29 -15.78 11.41 10.01
N LEU A 30 -16.71 10.45 10.09
CA LEU A 30 -18.11 10.62 9.73
C LEU A 30 -18.92 11.36 10.80
N SER A 31 -18.73 11.01 12.07
CA SER A 31 -19.55 11.52 13.18
C SER A 31 -19.00 12.81 13.81
N GLY A 32 -17.72 13.13 13.60
CA GLY A 32 -17.05 14.24 14.27
C GLY A 32 -16.93 14.07 15.78
N SER A 33 -17.06 12.84 16.31
CA SER A 33 -17.06 12.55 17.75
C SER A 33 -16.41 11.21 18.07
N ILE A 34 -15.54 11.17 19.08
CA ILE A 34 -14.96 9.92 19.57
C ILE A 34 -16.03 9.04 20.23
N SER A 35 -16.99 9.64 20.95
CA SER A 35 -18.01 8.87 21.66
C SER A 35 -18.99 8.21 20.68
N GLN A 36 -19.41 8.93 19.64
CA GLN A 36 -20.26 8.36 18.60
C GLN A 36 -19.45 7.38 17.74
N GLY A 37 -18.23 7.74 17.33
CA GLY A 37 -17.37 6.86 16.55
C GLY A 37 -17.05 5.53 17.23
N ALA A 38 -16.88 5.53 18.57
CA ALA A 38 -16.69 4.32 19.35
C ALA A 38 -17.92 3.40 19.31
N LYS A 39 -19.12 3.99 19.50
CA LYS A 39 -20.39 3.24 19.43
C LYS A 39 -20.59 2.60 18.06
N ASP A 40 -20.38 3.38 16.99
CA ASP A 40 -20.58 2.92 15.62
C ASP A 40 -19.54 1.84 15.24
N ALA A 41 -18.31 1.94 15.77
CA ALA A 41 -17.27 0.92 15.61
C ALA A 41 -17.43 -0.30 16.55
N GLY A 42 -18.48 -0.35 17.38
CA GLY A 42 -18.75 -1.46 18.30
C GLY A 42 -17.74 -1.60 19.44
N ILE A 43 -17.12 -0.51 19.90
CA ILE A 43 -16.14 -0.51 20.99
C ILE A 43 -16.52 0.46 22.11
N SER A 44 -16.04 0.21 23.32
CA SER A 44 -16.28 1.14 24.43
C SER A 44 -15.55 2.47 24.19
N TYR A 45 -16.11 3.57 24.70
CA TYR A 45 -15.46 4.88 24.65
C TYR A 45 -14.04 4.85 25.25
N LYS A 46 -13.85 4.14 26.36
CA LYS A 46 -12.53 3.97 26.99
C LYS A 46 -11.56 3.24 26.06
N SER A 47 -12.00 2.14 25.44
CA SER A 47 -11.19 1.40 24.46
C SER A 47 -10.81 2.24 23.24
N ALA A 48 -11.75 3.04 22.73
CA ALA A 48 -11.49 3.97 21.63
C ALA A 48 -10.43 5.00 22.02
N TRP A 49 -10.55 5.56 23.22
CA TRP A 49 -9.61 6.54 23.74
C TRP A 49 -8.19 5.97 23.92
N ASP A 50 -8.10 4.81 24.56
CA ASP A 50 -6.82 4.13 24.79
C ASP A 50 -6.14 3.80 23.46
N ALA A 51 -6.90 3.33 22.47
CA ALA A 51 -6.39 3.05 21.13
C ALA A 51 -5.88 4.32 20.41
N ILE A 52 -6.64 5.42 20.44
CA ILE A 52 -6.23 6.70 19.83
C ILE A 52 -4.95 7.23 20.48
N ASN A 53 -4.87 7.18 21.81
CA ASN A 53 -3.68 7.64 22.54
C ASN A 53 -2.45 6.78 22.20
N GLU A 54 -2.60 5.46 22.18
CA GLU A 54 -1.50 4.56 21.79
C GLU A 54 -1.06 4.80 20.35
N MET A 55 -2.02 4.98 19.42
CA MET A 55 -1.72 5.32 18.02
C MET A 55 -0.98 6.65 17.90
N ASN A 56 -1.42 7.68 18.63
CA ASN A 56 -0.73 8.97 18.67
C ASN A 56 0.67 8.87 19.28
N GLN A 57 0.87 8.00 20.27
CA GLN A 57 2.18 7.79 20.91
C GLN A 57 3.15 7.04 20.00
N LEU A 58 2.65 6.08 19.21
CA LEU A 58 3.45 5.29 18.27
C LEU A 58 3.76 6.02 16.96
N SER A 59 2.99 7.06 16.65
CA SER A 59 3.12 7.87 15.45
C SER A 59 3.92 9.14 15.71
N GLU A 60 4.66 9.60 14.70
CA GLU A 60 5.32 10.92 14.74
C GLU A 60 4.33 12.08 14.64
N HIS A 61 3.09 11.80 14.22
CA HIS A 61 2.03 12.78 14.04
C HIS A 61 0.73 12.35 14.73
N ILE A 62 0.01 13.33 15.30
CA ILE A 62 -1.31 13.11 15.88
C ILE A 62 -2.29 12.68 14.78
N LEU A 63 -3.12 11.68 15.06
CA LEU A 63 -4.11 11.15 14.12
C LEU A 63 -5.49 11.79 14.29
N VAL A 64 -5.88 12.10 15.53
CA VAL A 64 -7.16 12.70 15.90
C VAL A 64 -6.92 13.93 16.75
N GLU A 65 -7.36 15.09 16.26
CA GLU A 65 -7.43 16.33 17.02
C GLU A 65 -8.77 16.46 17.73
N ARG A 66 -8.73 17.09 18.90
CA ARG A 66 -9.92 17.38 19.70
C ARG A 66 -10.34 18.81 19.37
N ALA A 67 -11.56 18.98 18.88
CA ALA A 67 -12.14 20.31 18.75
C ALA A 67 -12.44 20.85 20.15
N THR A 68 -11.80 21.96 20.53
CA THR A 68 -12.03 22.63 21.80
C THR A 68 -13.33 23.43 21.76
N GLY A 69 -14.32 23.07 22.61
CA GLY A 69 -15.39 23.99 23.02
C GLY A 69 -16.84 23.50 22.88
N GLY A 70 -17.64 23.72 23.93
CA GLY A 70 -19.11 23.65 23.94
C GLY A 70 -19.72 22.76 25.04
N LYS A 71 -20.88 23.16 25.60
CA LYS A 71 -21.64 22.50 26.69
C LYS A 71 -22.06 21.03 26.43
N GLY A 72 -21.69 20.45 25.28
CA GLY A 72 -22.02 19.08 24.87
C GLY A 72 -20.82 18.16 24.60
N GLY A 73 -19.59 18.59 24.87
CA GLY A 73 -18.38 17.79 24.66
C GLY A 73 -17.70 18.09 23.33
N GLY A 74 -16.41 18.42 23.39
CA GLY A 74 -15.61 18.80 22.22
C GLY A 74 -15.62 17.73 21.14
N GLY A 75 -15.81 18.16 19.89
CA GLY A 75 -15.76 17.29 18.72
C GLY A 75 -14.39 16.65 18.53
N ALA A 76 -14.28 15.76 17.55
CA ALA A 76 -13.04 15.10 17.17
C ALA A 76 -12.92 15.09 15.65
N VAL A 77 -11.75 15.48 15.16
CA VAL A 77 -11.48 15.59 13.72
C VAL A 77 -10.20 14.83 13.42
N LEU A 78 -10.20 14.05 12.34
CA LEU A 78 -8.98 13.44 11.85
C LEU A 78 -8.03 14.51 11.32
N THR A 79 -6.77 14.41 11.70
CA THR A 79 -5.72 15.20 11.06
C THR A 79 -5.50 14.72 9.63
N ARG A 80 -4.77 15.51 8.84
CA ARG A 80 -4.30 15.08 7.52
C ARG A 80 -3.54 13.74 7.59
N TYR A 81 -2.77 13.53 8.66
CA TYR A 81 -2.03 12.28 8.84
C TYR A 81 -2.98 11.11 9.13
N GLY A 82 -3.98 11.29 10.01
CA GLY A 82 -5.01 10.28 10.28
C GLY A 82 -5.79 9.87 9.02
N GLN A 83 -6.15 10.84 8.17
CA GLN A 83 -6.80 10.56 6.87
C GLN A 83 -5.90 9.77 5.92
N ARG A 84 -4.61 10.13 5.82
CA ARG A 84 -3.64 9.39 4.99
C ARG A 84 -3.40 7.97 5.50
N LEU A 85 -3.43 7.76 6.82
CA LEU A 85 -3.33 6.41 7.39
C LEU A 85 -4.50 5.53 6.92
N ILE A 86 -5.72 6.03 6.95
CA ILE A 86 -6.90 5.29 6.46
C ILE A 86 -6.72 4.94 4.98
N GLN A 87 -6.34 5.90 4.15
CA GLN A 87 -6.11 5.69 2.71
C GLN A 87 -5.03 4.63 2.45
N LEU A 88 -3.90 4.70 3.17
CA LEU A 88 -2.82 3.72 3.07
C LEU A 88 -3.30 2.32 3.49
N TYR A 89 -4.02 2.22 4.59
CA TYR A 89 -4.52 0.94 5.10
C TYR A 89 -5.50 0.30 4.12
N ASP A 90 -6.45 1.08 3.58
CA ASP A 90 -7.41 0.59 2.59
C ASP A 90 -6.73 0.17 1.29
N LEU A 91 -5.71 0.91 0.84
CA LEU A 91 -4.91 0.54 -0.33
C LEU A 91 -4.15 -0.77 -0.11
N LEU A 92 -3.53 -0.95 1.07
CA LEU A 92 -2.83 -2.19 1.40
C LEU A 92 -3.80 -3.38 1.48
N ALA A 93 -4.99 -3.20 2.04
CA ALA A 93 -6.02 -4.22 2.08
C ALA A 93 -6.45 -4.64 0.65
N GLN A 94 -6.65 -3.68 -0.26
CA GLN A 94 -6.94 -3.98 -1.67
C GLN A 94 -5.81 -4.74 -2.35
N ILE A 95 -4.55 -4.36 -2.12
CA ILE A 95 -3.39 -5.06 -2.68
C ILE A 95 -3.31 -6.49 -2.16
N GLN A 96 -3.56 -6.72 -0.86
CA GLN A 96 -3.55 -8.05 -0.27
C GLN A 96 -4.67 -8.94 -0.81
N GLN A 97 -5.90 -8.40 -0.93
CA GLN A 97 -7.00 -9.14 -1.52
C GLN A 97 -6.69 -9.56 -2.95
N LYS A 98 -6.24 -8.61 -3.77
CA LYS A 98 -5.78 -8.84 -5.13
C LYS A 98 -4.71 -9.93 -5.20
N ALA A 99 -3.69 -9.85 -4.34
CA ALA A 99 -2.62 -10.86 -4.26
C ALA A 99 -3.13 -12.25 -3.90
N PHE A 100 -4.17 -12.34 -3.06
CA PHE A 100 -4.82 -13.60 -2.71
C PHE A 100 -5.71 -14.15 -3.84
N ASP A 101 -6.41 -13.28 -4.57
CA ASP A 101 -7.23 -13.72 -5.71
C ASP A 101 -6.33 -14.39 -6.77
N VAL A 102 -5.11 -13.89 -6.97
CA VAL A 102 -4.10 -14.51 -7.85
C VAL A 102 -3.61 -15.88 -7.37
N LEU A 103 -3.59 -16.15 -6.05
CA LEU A 103 -3.29 -17.49 -5.54
C LEU A 103 -4.37 -18.52 -5.91
N SER A 104 -5.59 -18.05 -6.19
CA SER A 104 -6.71 -18.93 -6.57
C SER A 104 -6.71 -19.27 -8.06
N ASP A 105 -5.96 -18.53 -8.88
CA ASP A 105 -5.77 -18.81 -10.30
C ASP A 105 -4.56 -19.75 -10.48
N ASP A 106 -4.77 -20.88 -11.17
CA ASP A 106 -3.81 -21.98 -11.41
C ASP A 106 -2.62 -21.60 -12.32
N ASP A 107 -2.32 -20.31 -12.45
CA ASP A 107 -1.27 -19.78 -13.32
C ASP A 107 0.12 -20.02 -12.73
N ALA A 108 0.97 -20.68 -13.51
CA ALA A 108 2.34 -21.12 -13.22
C ALA A 108 3.39 -20.01 -12.95
N LEU A 109 2.97 -18.79 -12.58
CA LEU A 109 3.90 -17.70 -12.29
C LEU A 109 4.33 -17.69 -10.82
N PRO A 110 5.62 -17.53 -10.54
CA PRO A 110 6.13 -17.59 -9.19
C PRO A 110 5.73 -16.34 -8.37
N LEU A 111 5.06 -16.58 -7.25
CA LEU A 111 4.59 -15.55 -6.29
C LEU A 111 5.73 -14.81 -5.55
N ASN A 112 6.98 -15.25 -5.73
CA ASN A 112 8.15 -14.57 -5.15
C ASN A 112 8.57 -13.31 -5.92
N SER A 113 7.96 -13.01 -7.07
CA SER A 113 8.26 -11.82 -7.87
C SER A 113 7.21 -10.73 -7.66
N LEU A 114 7.60 -9.67 -6.97
CA LEU A 114 6.78 -8.46 -6.81
C LEU A 114 6.37 -7.88 -8.18
N LEU A 115 7.22 -7.99 -9.21
CA LEU A 115 6.92 -7.54 -10.57
C LEU A 115 5.77 -8.36 -11.20
N ALA A 116 5.79 -9.69 -11.04
CA ALA A 116 4.74 -10.55 -11.55
C ALA A 116 3.39 -10.25 -10.85
N ALA A 117 3.41 -10.03 -9.52
CA ALA A 117 2.23 -9.60 -8.78
C ALA A 117 1.72 -8.22 -9.25
N ILE A 118 2.60 -7.21 -9.35
CA ILE A 118 2.22 -5.85 -9.76
C ILE A 118 1.67 -5.83 -11.18
N SER A 119 2.29 -6.55 -12.13
CA SER A 119 1.85 -6.56 -13.52
C SER A 119 0.39 -6.99 -13.71
N ARG A 120 -0.10 -7.95 -12.89
CA ARG A 120 -1.50 -8.41 -12.88
C ARG A 120 -2.48 -7.33 -12.37
N PHE A 121 -2.01 -6.45 -11.48
CA PHE A 121 -2.82 -5.39 -10.88
C PHE A 121 -2.63 -4.00 -11.50
N SER A 122 -1.56 -3.82 -12.30
CA SER A 122 -1.18 -2.55 -12.94
C SER A 122 -1.78 -2.41 -14.34
N LEU A 123 -1.39 -1.35 -15.05
CA LEU A 123 -1.91 -0.95 -16.35
C LEU A 123 -1.93 -2.13 -17.35
N GLN A 124 -3.12 -2.61 -17.67
CA GLN A 124 -3.35 -3.49 -18.81
C GLN A 124 -3.03 -2.70 -20.07
N THR A 125 -1.90 -3.00 -20.72
CA THR A 125 -1.55 -2.35 -21.99
C THR A 125 -2.33 -2.98 -23.12
N SER A 126 -2.60 -2.25 -24.21
CA SER A 126 -3.24 -2.80 -25.41
C SER A 126 -2.40 -3.87 -26.15
N ALA A 127 -1.13 -4.03 -25.77
CA ALA A 127 -0.26 -5.06 -26.34
C ALA A 127 -0.75 -6.46 -25.95
N ARG A 128 -1.06 -7.29 -26.95
CA ARG A 128 -1.54 -8.66 -26.77
C ARG A 128 -0.49 -9.64 -26.26
N ASN A 129 0.79 -9.32 -26.47
CA ASN A 129 1.92 -10.16 -26.05
C ASN A 129 2.62 -9.50 -24.88
N GLN A 130 2.50 -10.11 -23.71
CA GLN A 130 3.18 -9.68 -22.49
C GLN A 130 3.87 -10.89 -21.86
N TRP A 131 5.19 -10.88 -21.85
CA TRP A 131 6.00 -12.00 -21.35
C TRP A 131 6.92 -11.53 -20.23
N PHE A 132 7.03 -12.34 -19.19
CA PHE A 132 7.97 -12.11 -18.09
C PHE A 132 9.33 -12.70 -18.44
N GLY A 133 10.39 -11.99 -18.07
CA GLY A 133 11.76 -12.44 -18.23
C GLY A 133 12.73 -11.66 -17.36
N THR A 134 13.96 -12.15 -17.29
CA THR A 134 15.06 -11.58 -16.54
C THR A 134 16.12 -11.08 -17.52
N ILE A 135 16.64 -9.87 -17.28
CA ILE A 135 17.76 -9.34 -18.07
C ILE A 135 19.01 -10.16 -17.75
N THR A 136 19.67 -10.69 -18.78
CA THR A 136 20.88 -11.51 -18.65
C THR A 136 22.13 -10.79 -19.14
N ALA A 137 22.00 -9.88 -20.11
CA ALA A 137 23.12 -9.06 -20.59
C ALA A 137 22.60 -7.70 -21.11
N ARG A 138 23.52 -6.73 -21.22
CA ARG A 138 23.29 -5.39 -21.76
C ARG A 138 24.57 -4.86 -22.40
N ASP A 139 24.46 -4.25 -23.57
CA ASP A 139 25.57 -3.49 -24.20
C ASP A 139 25.64 -2.04 -23.68
N HIS A 140 26.69 -1.30 -24.06
CA HIS A 140 26.95 0.05 -23.54
C HIS A 140 27.01 1.11 -24.65
N ASP A 141 26.23 0.92 -25.72
CA ASP A 141 26.15 1.87 -26.82
C ASP A 141 25.56 3.22 -26.36
N ASP A 142 26.04 4.32 -26.94
CA ASP A 142 25.74 5.68 -26.47
C ASP A 142 24.34 6.20 -26.87
N VAL A 143 23.71 5.58 -27.87
CA VAL A 143 22.42 6.05 -28.44
C VAL A 143 21.31 5.04 -28.18
N GLN A 144 21.48 3.81 -28.67
CA GLN A 144 20.52 2.72 -28.53
C GLN A 144 21.26 1.52 -27.95
N GLN A 145 20.74 1.00 -26.85
CA GLN A 145 21.31 -0.16 -26.18
C GLN A 145 20.42 -1.37 -26.37
N HIS A 146 21.04 -2.55 -26.40
CA HIS A 146 20.34 -3.81 -26.43
C HIS A 146 20.46 -4.52 -25.10
N VAL A 147 19.34 -5.08 -24.65
CA VAL A 147 19.27 -5.98 -23.52
C VAL A 147 18.86 -7.36 -23.99
N ASP A 148 19.56 -8.38 -23.49
CA ASP A 148 19.19 -9.78 -23.68
C ASP A 148 18.31 -10.21 -22.50
N VAL A 149 17.13 -10.74 -22.81
CA VAL A 149 16.13 -11.16 -21.84
C VAL A 149 15.93 -12.67 -21.96
N LEU A 150 16.09 -13.39 -20.84
CA LEU A 150 15.69 -14.79 -20.72
C LEU A 150 14.26 -14.85 -20.17
N LEU A 151 13.34 -15.45 -20.91
CA LEU A 151 11.94 -15.58 -20.47
C LEU A 151 11.81 -16.52 -19.27
N ALA A 152 10.67 -16.44 -18.59
CA ALA A 152 10.35 -17.26 -17.41
C ALA A 152 10.36 -18.79 -17.67
N ASP A 153 10.32 -19.23 -18.94
CA ASP A 153 10.48 -20.63 -19.32
C ASP A 153 11.93 -21.15 -19.18
N GLY A 154 12.88 -20.26 -18.88
CA GLY A 154 14.30 -20.57 -18.72
C GLY A 154 15.02 -20.95 -20.03
N LYS A 155 14.37 -20.79 -21.18
CA LYS A 155 14.87 -21.26 -22.48
C LYS A 155 14.87 -20.16 -23.54
N THR A 156 13.77 -19.43 -23.66
CA THR A 156 13.57 -18.46 -24.74
C THR A 156 14.35 -17.19 -24.46
N ARG A 157 15.15 -16.74 -25.44
CA ARG A 157 15.93 -15.50 -25.37
C ARG A 157 15.39 -14.47 -26.35
N LEU A 158 15.16 -13.25 -25.86
CA LEU A 158 14.77 -12.10 -26.65
C LEU A 158 15.86 -11.02 -26.59
N LYS A 159 16.05 -10.31 -27.69
CA LYS A 159 16.90 -9.11 -27.74
C LYS A 159 16.00 -7.89 -27.88
N VAL A 160 16.13 -6.93 -26.98
CA VAL A 160 15.26 -5.75 -26.91
C VAL A 160 16.12 -4.49 -27.02
N ALA A 161 15.71 -3.56 -27.88
CA ALA A 161 16.34 -2.24 -28.00
C ALA A 161 15.67 -1.21 -27.09
N ILE A 162 16.47 -0.47 -26.34
CA ILE A 162 16.03 0.64 -25.48
C ILE A 162 16.97 1.84 -25.68
N THR A 163 16.45 3.05 -25.50
CA THR A 163 17.27 4.28 -25.60
C THR A 163 18.21 4.40 -24.40
N ALA A 164 19.46 4.79 -24.64
CA ALA A 164 20.41 5.08 -23.57
C ALA A 164 19.91 6.28 -22.72
N PRO A 165 20.03 6.24 -21.38
CA PRO A 165 19.68 7.37 -20.54
C PRO A 165 20.63 8.55 -20.84
N LYS A 166 20.09 9.78 -20.93
CA LYS A 166 20.91 10.99 -21.09
C LYS A 166 21.95 11.06 -19.97
N ARG A 167 23.25 10.97 -20.30
CA ARG A 167 24.33 11.32 -19.37
C ARG A 167 24.13 12.77 -18.95
N ARG A 168 23.86 13.01 -17.66
CA ARG A 168 24.02 14.37 -17.10
C ARG A 168 25.47 14.74 -17.34
N ALA A 169 25.70 15.85 -18.04
CA ALA A 169 27.03 16.41 -18.20
C ALA A 169 27.61 16.60 -16.79
N SER A 170 28.65 15.82 -16.47
CA SER A 170 29.54 16.12 -15.35
C SER A 170 30.13 17.49 -15.65
N GLY A 171 29.71 18.49 -14.87
CA GLY A 171 30.26 19.83 -14.95
C GLY A 171 31.77 19.75 -14.75
N ALA A 172 32.51 20.27 -15.73
CA ALA A 172 33.89 20.66 -15.55
C ALA A 172 33.92 21.79 -14.51
N GLY A 173 34.64 21.56 -13.43
CA GLY A 173 35.15 22.57 -12.50
C GLY A 173 36.63 22.30 -12.34
#